data_AF-A0A7Y2T4J1-F1
#
_entry.id   AF-A0A7Y2T4J1-F1
#
_cell.length_a   1.000
_cell.length_b   1.000
_cell.length_c   1.000
_cell.angle_alpha   90.00
_cell.angle_beta   90.00
_cell.angle_gamma   90.00
#
_symmetry.space_group_name_H-M   'P 1'
#
loop_
_entity.id
_entity.type
_entity.pdbx_description
1 polymer ?
#
loop_
_entity_poly.entity_id
_entity_poly.type
_entity_poly.pdbx_seq_one_letter_code
_entity_poly.pdbx_strand_id
1 'polypeptide(L)' 'MTQIILLSLVTGFIVGLLFTGLKMPLPAPNALAGVMGIVGIYLGHIAWPHLIKLFS' A
#
# COMPACT_ATOMS: atom_id res chain seq x y z
N MET A 1 -3.11 -15.54 8.36
CA MET A 1 -2.57 -14.41 7.57
C MET A 1 -3.26 -14.26 6.21
N THR A 2 -3.40 -15.33 5.42
CA THR A 2 -4.02 -15.29 4.08
C THR A 2 -5.44 -14.70 4.05
N GLN A 3 -6.29 -15.04 5.04
CA GLN A 3 -7.65 -14.48 5.12
C GLN A 3 -7.65 -12.96 5.28
N ILE A 4 -6.70 -12.40 6.04
CA ILE A 4 -6.59 -10.95 6.27
C ILE A 4 -6.22 -10.25 4.96
N ILE A 5 -5.29 -10.82 4.18
CA ILE A 5 -4.88 -10.26 2.88
C ILE A 5 -6.08 -10.22 1.93
N LEU A 6 -6.82 -11.32 1.83
CA LEU A 6 -7.99 -11.41 0.95
C LEU A 6 -9.09 -10.44 1.38
N LEU A 7 -9.39 -10.38 2.69
CA LEU A 7 -10.37 -9.44 3.23
C LEU A 7 -9.95 -7.99 3.05
N SER A 8 -8.67 -7.66 3.19
CA SER A 8 -8.14 -6.30 2.98
C SER A 8 -8.26 -5.88 1.52
N LEU A 9 -7.95 -6.79 0.59
CA LEU A 9 -8.11 -6.56 -0.85
C LEU A 9 -9.58 -6.31 -1.21
N VAL A 10 -10.49 -7.17 -0.74
CA VAL A 10 -11.93 -7.05 -1.00
C VAL A 10 -12.49 -5.77 -0.38
N THR A 11 -12.08 -5.44 0.85
CA THR A 11 -12.50 -4.21 1.52
C THR A 11 -12.03 -2.97 0.76
N GLY A 12 -10.75 -2.93 0.38
CA GLY A 12 -10.19 -1.82 -0.42
C GLY A 12 -10.88 -1.66 -1.77
N PHE A 13 -11.21 -2.78 -2.44
CA PHE A 13 -11.93 -2.77 -3.71
C PHE A 13 -13.35 -2.21 -3.56
N ILE A 14 -14.12 -2.70 -2.58
CA ILE A 14 -15.49 -2.23 -2.32
C ILE A 14 -15.51 -0.75 -1.95
N VAL A 15 -14.60 -0.31 -1.08
CA VAL A 15 -14.46 1.10 -0.70
C VAL A 15 -14.11 1.96 -1.92
N GLY A 16 -13.17 1.52 -2.77
CA GLY A 16 -12.81 2.24 -3.99
C GLY A 16 -13.99 2.40 -4.95
N LEU A 17 -14.77 1.33 -5.17
CA LEU A 17 -15.97 1.38 -6.01
C LEU A 17 -17.04 2.31 -5.44
N LEU A 18 -17.33 2.22 -4.14
CA LEU A 18 -18.34 3.05 -3.47
C LEU A 18 -17.99 4.54 -3.57
N PHE A 19 -16.77 4.92 -3.20
CA PHE A 19 -16.38 6.33 -3.18
C PHE A 19 -16.27 6.93 -4.58
N THR A 20 -15.78 6.16 -5.56
CA THR A 20 -15.76 6.58 -6.97
C THR A 20 -17.18 6.73 -7.53
N GLY A 21 -18.06 5.76 -7.26
CA GLY A 21 -19.46 5.79 -7.72
C GLY A 21 -20.27 6.93 -7.11
N LEU A 22 -20.03 7.24 -5.83
CA LEU A 22 -20.66 8.35 -5.11
C LEU A 22 -20.01 9.71 -5.39
N LYS A 23 -18.95 9.77 -6.23
CA LYS A 23 -18.14 10.98 -6.48
C LYS A 23 -17.65 11.66 -5.20
N MET A 24 -17.46 10.87 -4.14
CA MET A 24 -16.93 11.36 -2.88
C MET A 24 -15.40 11.45 -2.97
N PRO A 25 -14.76 12.38 -2.25
CA PRO A 25 -13.30 12.40 -2.14
C PRO A 25 -12.84 11.04 -1.62
N LEU A 26 -11.85 10.44 -2.28
CA LEU A 26 -11.32 9.15 -1.82
C LEU A 26 -10.73 9.31 -0.41
N PRO A 27 -11.01 8.38 0.52
CA PRO A 27 -10.42 8.37 1.86
C PRO A 27 -9.02 7.75 1.84
N ALA A 28 -8.71 6.96 0.80
CA ALA A 28 -7.38 6.42 0.55
C ALA A 28 -6.44 7.55 0.07
N PRO A 29 -5.11 7.42 0.23
CA PRO A 29 -4.15 8.41 -0.25
C PRO A 29 -4.45 8.76 -1.72
N ASN A 30 -4.96 9.97 -1.96
CA ASN A 30 -5.57 10.39 -3.22
C ASN A 30 -4.61 10.48 -4.41
N ALA A 31 -3.36 10.06 -4.24
CA ALA A 31 -2.32 10.14 -5.24
C ALA A 31 -1.54 8.84 -5.29
N LEU A 32 -1.16 8.42 -6.51
CA LEU A 32 -0.13 7.40 -6.74
C LEU A 32 1.08 7.60 -5.81
N ALA A 33 1.41 8.85 -5.47
CA ALA A 33 2.45 9.21 -4.50
C ALA A 33 2.30 8.50 -3.14
N GLY A 34 1.09 8.37 -2.58
CA GLY A 34 0.88 7.69 -1.30
C GLY A 34 1.13 6.19 -1.38
N VAL A 35 0.67 5.55 -2.48
CA VAL A 35 0.94 4.12 -2.74
C VAL A 35 2.43 3.89 -2.95
N MET A 36 3.08 4.73 -3.76
CA MET A 36 4.52 4.67 -3.98
C MET A 36 5.34 4.90 -2.71
N GLY A 37 4.85 5.72 -1.78
CA GLY A 37 5.47 5.89 -0.45
C GLY A 37 5.49 4.59 0.36
N ILE A 38 4.37 3.87 0.43
CA ILE A 38 4.28 2.57 1.13
C ILE A 38 5.20 1.53 0.47
N VAL A 39 5.21 1.48 -0.86
CA VAL A 39 6.12 0.60 -1.62
C VAL A 39 7.58 0.94 -1.32
N GLY A 40 7.95 2.22 -1.30
CA GLY A 40 9.30 2.67 -0.97
C GLY A 40 9.73 2.28 0.45
N ILE A 41 8.84 2.39 1.43
CA ILE A 41 9.11 1.95 2.82
C ILE A 41 9.40 0.44 2.86
N TYR A 42 8.58 -0.36 2.17
CA TYR A 42 8.75 -1.80 2.13
C TYR A 42 10.06 -2.21 1.43
N LEU A 43 10.37 -1.59 0.29
CA LEU A 43 11.63 -1.83 -0.42
C LEU A 43 12.84 -1.40 0.41
N GLY A 44 12.77 -0.28 1.12
CA GLY A 44 13.83 0.16 2.04
C GLY A 44 14.08 -0.85 3.16
N HIS A 45 13.01 -1.40 3.74
CA HIS A 45 13.12 -2.47 4.74
C HIS A 45 13.83 -3.72 4.19
N ILE A 46 13.51 -4.13 2.96
CA ILE A 46 14.17 -5.27 2.30
C ILE A 46 15.63 -4.94 1.94
N ALA A 47 15.89 -3.75 1.43
CA ALA A 47 17.21 -3.34 0.96
C ALA A 47 18.21 -3.16 2.10
N TRP A 48 17.75 -2.74 3.29
CA TRP A 48 18.63 -2.42 4.42
C TRP A 48 19.57 -3.56 4.84
N PRO A 49 19.12 -4.81 5.06
CA PRO A 49 20.00 -5.95 5.32
C PRO A 49 21.06 -6.21 4.26
N HIS A 50 20.77 -5.92 2.99
CA HIS A 50 21.73 -6.07 1.89
C HIS A 50 22.75 -4.92 1.87
N LEU A 51 22.30 -3.71 2.19
CA LEU A 51 23.13 -2.51 2.22
C LEU A 51 24.21 -2.60 3.32
N ILE A 52 23.82 -3.01 4.53
CA ILE A 52 24.76 -3.15 5.66
C ILE A 52 25.84 -4.21 5.41
N LYS A 53 25.54 -5.23 4.60
CA LYS A 53 26.46 -6.31 4.25
C LYS A 53 27.57 -5.87 3.27
N LEU A 54 27.42 -4.70 2.65
CA LEU A 54 28.42 -4.09 1.79
C LEU A 54 29.47 -3.28 2.58
N PHE A 55 29.12 -2.84 3.80
CA PHE A 55 29.98 -2.00 4.65
C PHE A 55 30.62 -2.77 5.83
N SER A 56 30.36 -4.07 5.94
CA SER A 56 30.99 -4.99 6.90
C SER A 56 31.78 -6.07 6.18
#